data_AF-A0A2E2VCA6-F1
#
_entry.id   AF-A0A2E2VCA6-F1
#
_cell.length_a   1.000
_cell.length_b   1.000
_cell.length_c   1.000
_cell.angle_alpha   90.00
_cell.angle_beta   90.00
_cell.angle_gamma   90.00
#
_symmetry.space_group_name_H-M   'P 1'
#
loop_
_entity.id
_entity.type
_entity.pdbx_description
1 polymer ?
#
loop_
_entity_poly.entity_id
_entity_poly.type
_entity_poly.pdbx_seq_one_letter_code
_entity_poly.pdbx_strand_id
1 'polypeptide(L)'
;MFKIKNKYLLFLLCFNAVLGSGVLSDLDNFSLYSSYSLFSYKEDFISESLELVNTRPHYSNISIGLIYNGKYELRFNHINNSSPNNIYSLPFKDEFISVNINYHIKKLDYIDFKIGLSTMEAINNQYSSSAFLFGSYKDINYFNNPVVIYFDYKNSTHSCLTCDLVETSNFSFGGKVKLYVDKLDNNELKDILFLGLTLNTNDFNRYYFGVNSGLFIPIK
;
A
#
# COMPACT_ATOMS: atom_id res chain seq x y z
N MET A 1 30.84 1.36 18.04
CA MET A 1 31.43 0.72 16.85
C MET A 1 30.50 1.00 15.66
N PHE A 2 31.06 1.31 14.49
CA PHE A 2 30.57 2.22 13.43
C PHE A 2 29.06 2.21 13.07
N LYS A 3 28.41 3.37 13.24
CA LYS A 3 27.18 3.76 12.53
C LYS A 3 27.57 4.30 11.15
N ILE A 4 27.53 3.46 10.12
CA ILE A 4 27.49 3.93 8.74
C ILE A 4 26.01 4.01 8.35
N LYS A 5 25.40 5.18 8.50
CA LYS A 5 24.09 5.47 7.88
C LYS A 5 24.32 5.78 6.41
N ASN A 6 24.58 4.77 5.60
CA ASN A 6 24.49 4.94 4.15
C ASN A 6 23.01 5.03 3.79
N LYS A 7 22.56 6.24 3.41
CA LYS A 7 21.24 6.47 2.84
C LYS A 7 21.28 5.98 1.39
N TYR A 8 20.76 4.77 1.13
CA TYR A 8 20.64 4.25 -0.22
C TYR A 8 19.26 4.58 -0.79
N LEU A 9 19.25 5.10 -2.02
CA LEU A 9 18.05 5.20 -2.83
C LEU A 9 17.94 3.89 -3.63
N LEU A 10 16.93 3.08 -3.32
CA LEU A 10 16.72 1.81 -4.01
C LEU A 10 15.65 1.97 -5.08
N PHE A 11 15.97 1.63 -6.33
CA PHE A 11 14.96 1.60 -7.39
C PHE A 11 14.30 0.22 -7.38
N LEU A 12 13.02 0.17 -6.99
CA LEU A 12 12.24 -1.06 -6.99
C LEU A 12 11.33 -1.10 -8.21
N LEU A 13 11.45 -2.17 -8.99
CA LEU A 13 10.41 -2.50 -9.95
C LEU A 13 9.30 -3.24 -9.20
N CYS A 14 8.37 -2.50 -8.64
CA CYS A 14 7.14 -3.09 -8.11
C CYS A 14 6.24 -3.43 -9.30
N PHE A 15 5.78 -4.68 -9.40
CA PHE A 15 4.66 -5.02 -10.27
C PHE A 15 3.46 -5.21 -9.38
N ASN A 16 2.77 -4.11 -9.12
CA ASN A 16 1.48 -4.19 -8.45
C ASN A 16 0.40 -4.28 -9.52
N ALA A 17 -0.47 -5.29 -9.43
CA ALA A 17 -1.76 -5.35 -10.12
C ALA A 17 -2.84 -4.91 -9.11
N VAL A 18 -2.74 -3.66 -8.67
CA VAL A 18 -3.60 -3.11 -7.65
C VAL A 18 -5.01 -2.94 -8.22
N LEU A 19 -5.95 -3.84 -7.94
CA LEU A 19 -7.36 -3.45 -8.07
C LEU A 19 -7.64 -2.46 -6.92
N GLY A 20 -7.80 -1.18 -7.28
CA GLY A 20 -7.44 -0.02 -6.45
C GLY A 20 -8.25 0.24 -5.18
N SER A 21 -7.59 0.92 -4.23
CA SER A 21 -8.21 1.58 -3.06
C SER A 21 -9.45 2.37 -3.43
N GLY A 22 -10.37 2.56 -2.47
CA GLY A 22 -11.63 3.26 -2.70
C GLY A 22 -11.59 4.73 -3.12
N VAL A 23 -10.40 5.32 -3.14
CA VAL A 23 -10.12 6.60 -3.81
C VAL A 23 -10.42 6.56 -5.32
N LEU A 24 -10.43 5.37 -5.95
CA LEU A 24 -10.73 5.24 -7.38
C LEU A 24 -12.20 4.97 -7.70
N SER A 25 -13.02 4.62 -6.71
CA SER A 25 -14.45 4.41 -6.96
C SER A 25 -15.17 5.77 -7.01
N ASP A 26 -15.40 6.27 -8.21
CA ASP A 26 -16.39 7.32 -8.48
C ASP A 26 -17.85 6.80 -8.35
N LEU A 27 -18.09 5.79 -7.51
CA LEU A 27 -19.41 5.19 -7.34
C LEU A 27 -19.97 5.50 -5.95
N ASP A 28 -21.03 6.30 -5.96
CA ASP A 28 -21.54 7.03 -4.80
C ASP A 28 -22.25 6.19 -3.73
N ASN A 29 -22.49 4.88 -3.93
CA ASN A 29 -23.32 4.08 -3.03
C ASN A 29 -22.66 2.82 -2.48
N PHE A 30 -22.23 1.89 -3.32
CA PHE A 30 -21.56 0.66 -2.89
C PHE A 30 -20.59 0.21 -3.96
N SER A 31 -19.42 -0.31 -3.55
CA SER A 31 -18.45 -0.89 -4.49
C SER A 31 -17.62 -1.97 -3.83
N LEU A 32 -17.32 -3.01 -4.59
CA LEU A 32 -16.33 -4.04 -4.25
C LEU A 32 -15.11 -3.88 -5.16
N TYR A 33 -13.92 -4.11 -4.62
CA TYR A 33 -12.69 -4.21 -5.39
C TYR A 33 -11.76 -5.27 -4.79
N SER A 34 -10.76 -5.75 -5.53
CA SER A 34 -9.86 -6.82 -5.03
C SER A 34 -8.40 -6.73 -5.49
N SER A 35 -7.48 -6.12 -4.75
CA SER A 35 -6.11 -5.91 -5.27
C SER A 35 -5.19 -7.12 -5.24
N TYR A 36 -4.24 -7.24 -6.18
CA TYR A 36 -3.05 -8.08 -6.02
C TYR A 36 -1.75 -7.27 -6.15
N SER A 37 -0.82 -7.44 -5.22
CA SER A 37 0.47 -6.74 -5.23
C SER A 37 1.60 -7.74 -5.10
N LEU A 38 2.63 -7.61 -5.94
CA LEU A 38 3.84 -8.43 -5.87
C LEU A 38 5.06 -7.51 -5.85
N PHE A 39 5.87 -7.68 -4.81
CA PHE A 39 7.12 -6.96 -4.63
C PHE A 39 8.25 -7.96 -4.52
N SER A 40 9.28 -7.74 -5.33
CA SER A 40 10.52 -8.49 -5.26
C SER A 40 11.67 -7.56 -5.62
N TYR A 41 12.75 -7.68 -4.88
CA TYR A 41 13.97 -6.92 -5.12
C TYR A 41 15.18 -7.71 -4.65
N LYS A 42 16.36 -7.26 -5.04
CA LYS A 42 17.62 -7.81 -4.58
C LYS A 42 18.20 -6.87 -3.52
N GLU A 43 18.64 -7.42 -2.40
CA GLU A 43 19.33 -6.68 -1.35
C GLU A 43 20.52 -7.50 -0.87
N ASP A 44 21.61 -6.79 -0.57
CA ASP A 44 22.82 -7.39 -0.02
C ASP A 44 22.91 -6.96 1.46
N PHE A 45 23.11 -7.91 2.37
CA PHE A 45 23.31 -7.63 3.80
C PHE A 45 24.50 -8.40 4.38
N ILE A 46 25.03 -7.90 5.49
CA ILE A 46 26.10 -8.57 6.25
C ILE A 46 25.44 -9.54 7.23
N SER A 47 25.69 -10.83 7.08
CA SER A 47 25.18 -11.87 7.98
C SER A 47 25.83 -11.81 9.36
N GLU A 48 25.31 -12.58 10.32
CA GLU A 48 25.96 -12.80 11.62
C GLU A 48 27.35 -13.46 11.47
N SER A 49 27.57 -14.21 10.39
CA SER A 49 28.88 -14.76 10.01
C SER A 49 29.84 -13.74 9.37
N LEU A 50 29.45 -12.45 9.30
CA LEU A 50 30.20 -11.36 8.65
C LEU A 50 30.40 -11.55 7.15
N GLU A 51 29.60 -12.41 6.52
CA GLU A 51 29.62 -12.63 5.08
C GLU A 51 28.59 -11.75 4.39
N LEU A 52 28.94 -11.25 3.20
CA LEU A 52 27.98 -10.55 2.35
C LEU A 52 27.05 -11.59 1.72
N VAL A 53 25.77 -11.54 2.11
CA VAL A 53 24.74 -12.45 1.59
C VAL A 53 23.76 -11.65 0.73
N ASN A 54 23.51 -12.16 -0.48
CA ASN A 54 22.49 -11.60 -1.36
C ASN A 54 21.17 -12.32 -1.11
N THR A 55 20.14 -11.58 -0.74
CA THR A 55 18.78 -12.12 -0.66
C THR A 55 17.86 -11.49 -1.69
N ARG A 56 16.79 -12.22 -1.99
CA ARG A 56 15.67 -11.75 -2.79
C ARG A 56 14.40 -11.81 -1.95
N PRO A 57 14.10 -10.77 -1.16
CA PRO A 57 12.85 -10.71 -0.42
C PRO A 57 11.67 -10.68 -1.40
N HIS A 58 10.68 -11.54 -1.17
CA HIS A 58 9.42 -11.54 -1.89
C HIS A 58 8.27 -11.22 -0.94
N TYR A 59 7.38 -10.36 -1.40
CA TYR A 59 6.13 -10.03 -0.72
C TYR A 59 5.01 -10.11 -1.75
N SER A 60 3.93 -10.80 -1.40
CA SER A 60 2.69 -10.73 -2.16
C SER A 60 1.53 -10.36 -1.24
N ASN A 61 0.59 -9.58 -1.74
CA ASN A 61 -0.59 -9.17 -1.00
C ASN A 61 -1.83 -9.27 -1.89
N ILE A 62 -2.81 -10.04 -1.44
CA ILE A 62 -4.16 -10.07 -2.00
C ILE A 62 -5.04 -9.26 -1.06
N SER A 63 -5.79 -8.30 -1.58
CA SER A 63 -6.78 -7.57 -0.79
C SER A 63 -8.16 -7.64 -1.41
N ILE A 64 -9.19 -7.54 -0.58
CA ILE A 64 -10.57 -7.34 -0.99
C ILE A 64 -11.08 -6.14 -0.20
N GLY A 65 -11.63 -5.16 -0.89
CA GLY A 65 -12.15 -3.94 -0.29
C GLY A 65 -13.60 -3.69 -0.66
N LEU A 66 -14.32 -3.14 0.31
CA LEU A 66 -15.72 -2.76 0.25
C LEU A 66 -15.80 -1.27 0.53
N ILE A 67 -16.61 -0.56 -0.25
CA ILE A 67 -16.84 0.87 -0.08
C ILE A 67 -18.34 1.08 0.06
N TYR A 68 -18.73 1.86 1.06
CA TYR A 68 -20.11 2.19 1.35
C TYR A 68 -20.31 3.70 1.39
N ASN A 69 -21.34 4.17 0.68
CA ASN A 69 -21.70 5.58 0.45
C ASN A 69 -20.54 6.47 -0.01
N GLY A 70 -19.54 5.87 -0.68
CA GLY A 70 -18.30 6.55 -1.06
C GLY A 70 -17.52 7.15 0.12
N LYS A 71 -17.84 6.78 1.36
CA LYS A 71 -17.32 7.38 2.61
C LYS A 71 -16.63 6.37 3.50
N TYR A 72 -17.16 5.16 3.60
CA TYR A 72 -16.60 4.11 4.45
C TYR A 72 -15.91 3.08 3.59
N GLU A 73 -14.69 2.72 3.94
CA GLU A 73 -13.92 1.67 3.26
C GLU A 73 -13.52 0.62 4.29
N LEU A 74 -13.82 -0.64 3.99
CA LEU A 74 -13.35 -1.80 4.74
C LEU A 74 -12.51 -2.67 3.82
N ARG A 75 -11.26 -2.95 4.17
CA ARG A 75 -10.34 -3.74 3.36
C ARG A 75 -9.73 -4.88 4.14
N PHE A 76 -9.87 -6.08 3.62
CA PHE A 76 -9.20 -7.29 4.08
C PHE A 76 -7.98 -7.55 3.22
N ASN A 77 -6.89 -8.01 3.82
CA ASN A 77 -5.65 -8.31 3.13
C ASN A 77 -5.10 -9.64 3.64
N HIS A 78 -4.64 -10.49 2.72
CA HIS A 78 -3.77 -11.63 3.00
C HIS A 78 -2.42 -11.33 2.38
N ILE A 79 -1.39 -11.37 3.22
CA ILE A 79 -0.03 -10.97 2.88
C ILE A 79 0.85 -12.20 3.08
N ASN A 80 1.70 -12.51 2.11
CA ASN A 80 2.74 -13.52 2.24
C ASN A 80 4.10 -12.84 2.13
N ASN A 81 4.91 -12.95 3.18
CA ASN A 81 6.26 -12.42 3.24
C ASN A 81 7.28 -13.57 3.30
N SER A 82 8.18 -13.63 2.33
CA SER A 82 9.13 -14.72 2.20
C SER A 82 10.43 -14.51 2.99
N SER A 83 10.67 -13.32 3.54
CA SER A 83 11.98 -12.94 4.09
C SER A 83 11.86 -12.13 5.38
N PRO A 84 12.63 -12.43 6.43
CA PRO A 84 12.70 -11.59 7.63
C PRO A 84 13.42 -10.25 7.38
N ASN A 85 14.36 -10.22 6.43
CA ASN A 85 15.05 -8.99 6.02
C ASN A 85 14.32 -8.43 4.81
N ASN A 86 13.54 -7.37 5.01
CA ASN A 86 12.78 -6.74 3.94
C ASN A 86 12.51 -5.25 4.18
N ILE A 87 12.23 -4.50 3.11
CA ILE A 87 11.76 -3.11 3.15
C ILE A 87 10.25 -2.99 3.38
N TYR A 88 9.52 -4.08 3.65
CA TYR A 88 8.06 -4.09 3.82
C TYR A 88 7.63 -3.83 5.28
N SER A 89 8.59 -3.65 6.19
CA SER A 89 8.36 -3.55 7.65
C SER A 89 7.60 -4.72 8.24
N LEU A 90 7.84 -5.92 7.70
CA LEU A 90 7.37 -7.16 8.30
C LEU A 90 8.55 -7.83 9.02
N PRO A 91 8.41 -8.16 10.31
CA PRO A 91 9.55 -8.55 11.15
C PRO A 91 10.12 -9.93 10.83
N PHE A 92 9.35 -10.80 10.17
CA PHE A 92 9.78 -12.17 9.88
C PHE A 92 9.03 -12.75 8.68
N LYS A 93 9.52 -13.90 8.19
CA LYS A 93 8.84 -14.69 7.16
C LYS A 93 7.56 -15.30 7.75
N ASP A 94 6.41 -14.90 7.23
CA ASP A 94 5.10 -15.46 7.60
C ASP A 94 4.04 -15.03 6.59
N GLU A 95 2.85 -15.57 6.78
CA GLU A 95 1.62 -15.03 6.26
C GLU A 95 0.94 -14.13 7.31
N PHE A 96 0.29 -13.07 6.84
CA PHE A 96 -0.39 -12.10 7.69
C PHE A 96 -1.79 -11.84 7.16
N ILE A 97 -2.73 -11.66 8.08
CA ILE A 97 -4.07 -11.20 7.79
C ILE A 97 -4.20 -9.78 8.33
N SER A 98 -4.73 -8.87 7.52
CA SER A 98 -4.90 -7.48 7.93
C SER A 98 -6.27 -6.94 7.57
N VAL A 99 -6.88 -6.20 8.50
CA VAL A 99 -8.14 -5.49 8.31
C VAL A 99 -7.87 -3.99 8.40
N ASN A 100 -8.34 -3.22 7.43
CA ASN A 100 -8.26 -1.78 7.41
C ASN A 100 -9.65 -1.17 7.33
N ILE A 101 -9.90 -0.15 8.12
CA ILE A 101 -11.13 0.63 8.11
C ILE A 101 -10.76 2.07 7.87
N ASN A 102 -11.26 2.68 6.80
CA ASN A 102 -11.05 4.09 6.50
C ASN A 102 -12.38 4.84 6.40
N TYR A 103 -12.33 6.11 6.77
CA TYR A 103 -13.36 7.10 6.54
C TYR A 103 -12.82 8.19 5.61
N HIS A 104 -13.53 8.45 4.53
CA HIS A 104 -13.21 9.44 3.51
C HIS A 104 -13.96 10.74 3.79
N ILE A 105 -13.21 11.82 3.93
CA ILE A 105 -13.71 13.19 4.04
C ILE A 105 -13.57 13.82 2.66
N LYS A 106 -14.68 13.85 1.91
CA LYS A 106 -14.75 14.38 0.54
C LYS A 106 -15.28 15.81 0.52
N LYS A 107 -14.96 16.57 -0.54
CA LYS A 107 -15.48 17.92 -0.85
C LYS A 107 -14.98 19.04 0.07
N LEU A 108 -13.74 18.95 0.54
CA LEU A 108 -13.04 20.13 1.03
C LEU A 108 -12.45 20.81 -0.21
N ASP A 109 -12.71 22.11 -0.39
CA ASP A 109 -12.63 22.90 -1.64
C ASP A 109 -11.41 22.69 -2.56
N TYR A 110 -10.35 22.00 -2.13
CA TYR A 110 -9.16 21.71 -2.93
C TYR A 110 -8.51 20.33 -2.75
N ILE A 111 -8.77 19.59 -1.66
CA ILE A 111 -8.06 18.34 -1.29
C ILE A 111 -9.00 17.47 -0.46
N ASP A 112 -9.13 16.19 -0.81
CA ASP A 112 -9.87 15.21 -0.01
C ASP A 112 -8.94 14.51 0.99
N PHE A 113 -9.51 14.00 2.08
CA PHE A 113 -8.78 13.31 3.12
C PHE A 113 -9.33 11.91 3.39
N LYS A 114 -8.50 11.05 3.97
CA LYS A 114 -8.90 9.78 4.57
C LYS A 114 -8.23 9.62 5.91
N ILE A 115 -8.97 9.07 6.86
CA ILE A 115 -8.47 8.67 8.18
C ILE A 115 -8.90 7.24 8.44
N GLY A 116 -8.12 6.47 9.19
CA GLY A 116 -8.46 5.08 9.39
C GLY A 116 -7.63 4.36 10.44
N LEU A 117 -7.97 3.10 10.61
CA LEU A 117 -7.30 2.16 11.48
C LEU A 117 -6.97 0.90 10.70
N SER A 118 -5.85 0.28 11.05
CA SER A 118 -5.40 -0.98 10.48
C SER A 118 -5.00 -1.91 11.61
N THR A 119 -5.44 -3.16 11.54
CA THR A 119 -4.90 -4.23 12.36
C THR A 119 -4.27 -5.27 11.46
N MET A 120 -3.25 -5.97 11.96
CA MET A 120 -2.63 -7.07 11.25
C MET A 120 -2.09 -8.09 12.23
N GLU A 121 -2.34 -9.36 11.96
CA GLU A 121 -1.88 -10.50 12.73
C GLU A 121 -1.12 -11.47 11.83
N ALA A 122 -0.10 -12.12 12.39
CA ALA A 122 0.60 -13.19 11.70
C ALA A 122 -0.10 -14.54 11.92
N ILE A 123 -0.08 -15.42 10.92
CA ILE A 123 -0.78 -16.70 10.97
C ILE A 123 0.01 -17.73 11.80
N ASN A 124 1.34 -17.79 11.63
CA ASN A 124 2.16 -18.83 12.25
C ASN A 124 2.97 -18.35 13.45
N ASN A 125 3.09 -17.04 13.66
CA ASN A 125 3.86 -16.47 14.75
C ASN A 125 3.00 -15.55 15.63
N GLN A 126 3.41 -15.35 16.88
CA GLN A 126 2.78 -14.37 17.76
C GLN A 126 3.24 -12.96 17.38
N TYR A 127 2.49 -12.35 16.48
CA TYR A 127 2.63 -10.96 16.11
C TYR A 127 1.27 -10.35 15.87
N SER A 128 1.07 -9.19 16.48
CA SER A 128 -0.06 -8.33 16.19
C SER A 128 0.42 -6.90 16.05
N SER A 129 -0.27 -6.15 15.20
CA SER A 129 0.01 -4.75 15.02
C SER A 129 -1.27 -3.97 14.81
N SER A 130 -1.24 -2.74 15.29
CA SER A 130 -2.30 -1.76 15.10
C SER A 130 -1.68 -0.51 14.51
N ALA A 131 -2.40 0.17 13.63
CA ALA A 131 -1.88 1.37 13.02
C ALA A 131 -2.98 2.40 12.80
N PHE A 132 -2.61 3.66 12.97
CA PHE A 132 -3.41 4.80 12.55
C PHE A 132 -3.04 5.16 11.11
N LEU A 133 -4.05 5.36 10.28
CA LEU A 133 -3.93 5.71 8.87
C LEU A 133 -4.40 7.14 8.66
N PHE A 134 -3.59 7.92 7.96
CA PHE A 134 -3.96 9.24 7.48
C PHE A 134 -3.55 9.37 6.02
N GLY A 135 -4.36 10.03 5.21
CA GLY A 135 -3.96 10.39 3.87
C GLY A 135 -4.72 11.58 3.33
N SER A 136 -4.14 12.21 2.32
CA SER A 136 -4.79 13.23 1.51
C SER A 136 -4.63 12.88 0.04
N TYR A 137 -5.62 13.24 -0.76
CA TYR A 137 -5.60 12.98 -2.18
C TYR A 137 -6.38 14.04 -2.95
N LYS A 138 -6.05 14.17 -4.23
CA LYS A 138 -6.74 15.05 -5.15
C LYS A 138 -6.82 14.42 -6.52
N ASP A 139 -8.03 14.34 -7.04
CA ASP A 139 -8.28 14.07 -8.45
C ASP A 139 -8.08 15.35 -9.26
N ILE A 140 -7.15 15.28 -10.22
CA ILE A 140 -6.85 16.35 -11.16
C ILE A 140 -7.27 15.85 -12.54
N ASN A 141 -8.32 16.44 -13.09
CA ASN A 141 -8.75 16.18 -14.47
C ASN A 141 -7.76 16.84 -15.43
N TYR A 142 -6.71 16.11 -15.81
CA TYR A 142 -5.75 16.54 -16.80
C TYR A 142 -5.98 15.76 -18.11
N PHE A 143 -6.39 16.47 -19.17
CA PHE A 143 -6.82 15.87 -20.44
C PHE A 143 -7.96 14.84 -20.27
N ASN A 144 -7.85 13.73 -21.01
CA ASN A 144 -8.79 12.65 -21.15
C ASN A 144 -8.72 11.61 -20.02
N ASN A 145 -7.74 11.69 -19.11
CA ASN A 145 -7.45 10.67 -18.10
C ASN A 145 -7.11 11.37 -16.77
N PRO A 146 -7.96 11.29 -15.74
CA PRO A 146 -7.72 11.93 -14.45
C PRO A 146 -6.45 11.39 -13.78
N VAL A 147 -5.78 12.25 -13.02
CA VAL A 147 -4.61 11.89 -12.23
C VAL A 147 -4.93 12.10 -10.76
N VAL A 148 -4.78 11.04 -9.96
CA VAL A 148 -4.85 11.12 -8.49
C VAL A 148 -3.45 11.38 -7.96
N ILE A 149 -3.24 12.53 -7.33
CA ILE A 149 -2.06 12.77 -6.50
C ILE A 149 -2.44 12.44 -5.06
N TYR A 150 -1.57 11.74 -4.34
CA TYR A 150 -1.83 11.34 -2.97
C TYR A 150 -0.61 11.39 -2.06
N PHE A 151 -0.92 11.51 -0.78
CA PHE A 151 -0.04 11.41 0.35
C PHE A 151 -0.68 10.45 1.36
N ASP A 152 0.09 9.48 1.85
CA ASP A 152 -0.34 8.54 2.88
C ASP A 152 0.71 8.47 3.99
N TYR A 153 0.22 8.46 5.23
CA TYR A 153 0.99 8.26 6.44
C TYR A 153 0.33 7.16 7.27
N LYS A 154 1.14 6.22 7.75
CA LYS A 154 0.71 5.12 8.60
C LYS A 154 1.67 5.03 9.77
N ASN A 155 1.18 5.23 11.00
CA ASN A 155 1.96 4.97 12.20
C ASN A 155 1.48 3.66 12.82
N SER A 156 2.38 2.71 12.99
CA SER A 156 2.06 1.34 13.43
C SER A 156 2.78 1.04 14.74
N THR A 157 2.07 0.43 15.68
CA THR A 157 2.62 -0.21 16.86
C THR A 157 2.56 -1.72 16.67
N HIS A 158 3.64 -2.40 17.00
CA HIS A 158 3.74 -3.86 16.85
C HIS A 158 4.11 -4.49 18.18
N SER A 159 3.52 -5.65 18.47
CA SER A 159 3.93 -6.51 19.57
C SER A 159 4.29 -7.90 19.04
N CYS A 160 5.38 -8.47 19.53
CA CYS A 160 5.73 -9.86 19.32
C CYS A 160 6.45 -10.43 20.56
N LEU A 161 6.37 -11.75 20.77
CA LEU A 161 6.98 -12.42 21.94
C LEU A 161 8.47 -12.12 22.13
N THR A 162 9.18 -11.88 21.03
CA THR A 162 10.64 -11.76 20.97
C THR A 162 11.11 -10.33 20.67
N CYS A 163 10.20 -9.35 20.66
CA CYS A 163 10.54 -7.96 20.38
C CYS A 163 9.84 -7.01 21.35
N ASP A 164 10.56 -5.97 21.75
CA ASP A 164 9.96 -4.83 22.42
C ASP A 164 8.88 -4.20 21.53
N LEU A 165 8.00 -3.41 22.14
CA LEU A 165 6.99 -2.66 21.41
C LEU A 165 7.70 -1.63 20.52
N VAL A 166 7.71 -1.89 19.21
CA VAL A 166 8.36 -1.02 18.21
C VAL A 166 7.31 -0.21 17.48
N GLU A 167 7.53 1.10 17.40
CA GLU A 167 6.76 2.01 16.54
C GLU A 167 7.42 2.12 15.16
N THR A 168 6.65 1.97 14.11
CA THR A 168 7.10 2.19 12.73
C THR A 168 6.22 3.21 12.02
N SER A 169 6.83 4.06 11.21
CA SER A 169 6.13 5.15 10.50
C SER A 169 6.35 5.01 9.01
N ASN A 170 5.30 4.59 8.31
CA ASN A 170 5.31 4.46 6.87
C ASN A 170 4.75 5.71 6.21
N PHE A 171 5.46 6.16 5.19
CA PHE A 171 5.12 7.33 4.39
C PHE A 171 5.12 6.93 2.92
N SER A 172 4.07 7.34 2.21
CA SER A 172 3.94 7.18 0.76
C SER A 172 3.51 8.49 0.13
N PHE A 173 4.18 8.89 -0.95
CA PHE A 173 3.76 9.98 -1.81
C PHE A 173 3.78 9.52 -3.26
N GLY A 174 2.74 9.82 -4.03
CA GLY A 174 2.68 9.36 -5.40
C GLY A 174 1.59 9.97 -6.25
N GLY A 175 1.60 9.58 -7.52
CA GLY A 175 0.60 9.92 -8.51
C GLY A 175 0.14 8.68 -9.27
N LYS A 176 -1.16 8.55 -9.52
CA LYS A 176 -1.77 7.48 -10.32
C LYS A 176 -2.61 8.08 -11.44
N VAL A 177 -2.36 7.70 -12.68
CA VAL A 177 -3.17 8.05 -13.84
C VAL A 177 -4.32 7.04 -13.96
N LYS A 178 -5.57 7.49 -13.95
CA LYS A 178 -6.78 6.69 -14.24
C LYS A 178 -6.95 6.61 -15.76
N LEU A 179 -6.83 5.40 -16.31
CA LEU A 179 -7.06 5.05 -17.71
C LEU A 179 -8.44 4.39 -17.80
N TYR A 180 -9.40 5.07 -18.41
CA TYR A 180 -10.72 4.49 -18.67
C TYR A 180 -10.65 3.57 -19.88
N VAL A 181 -11.06 2.31 -19.71
CA VAL A 181 -10.99 1.29 -20.77
C VAL A 181 -12.10 1.47 -21.81
N ASP A 182 -13.20 2.16 -21.47
CA ASP A 182 -14.25 2.45 -22.43
C ASP A 182 -14.79 3.90 -22.30
N LYS A 183 -14.76 4.64 -23.40
CA LYS A 183 -15.29 6.02 -23.50
C LYS A 183 -16.47 6.10 -24.44
N LEU A 184 -16.78 5.03 -25.18
CA LEU A 184 -17.77 5.03 -26.24
C LEU A 184 -18.87 4.05 -25.83
N ASP A 185 -19.93 4.61 -25.25
CA ASP A 185 -21.26 4.02 -25.06
C ASP A 185 -21.56 3.11 -23.86
N ASN A 186 -20.61 2.76 -22.99
CA ASN A 186 -20.92 1.96 -21.80
C ASN A 186 -20.83 2.75 -20.47
N ASN A 187 -21.94 3.39 -20.08
CA ASN A 187 -22.07 4.09 -18.80
C ASN A 187 -22.13 3.15 -17.58
N GLU A 188 -22.21 1.84 -17.81
CA GLU A 188 -22.51 0.85 -16.76
C GLU A 188 -21.27 0.15 -16.20
N LEU A 189 -20.22 -0.07 -17.00
CA LEU A 189 -18.98 -0.75 -16.62
C LEU A 189 -17.76 0.09 -17.01
N LYS A 190 -17.37 1.00 -16.11
CA LYS A 190 -16.13 1.79 -16.29
C LYS A 190 -15.00 1.07 -15.59
N ASP A 191 -14.35 0.17 -16.31
CA ASP A 191 -13.09 -0.40 -15.87
C ASP A 191 -12.03 0.70 -15.84
N ILE A 192 -11.43 0.91 -14.67
CA ILE A 192 -10.37 1.89 -14.49
C ILE A 192 -9.06 1.13 -14.38
N LEU A 193 -8.29 1.12 -15.47
CA LEU A 193 -6.87 0.80 -15.37
C LEU A 193 -6.17 1.98 -14.69
N PHE A 194 -5.13 1.75 -13.91
CA PHE A 194 -4.26 2.85 -13.51
C PHE A 194 -2.80 2.47 -13.51
N LEU A 195 -1.99 3.50 -13.70
CA LEU A 195 -0.53 3.42 -13.65
C LEU A 195 -0.04 4.54 -12.76
N GLY A 196 0.86 4.24 -11.84
CA GLY A 196 1.35 5.23 -10.90
C GLY A 196 2.76 4.99 -10.43
N LEU A 197 3.38 6.07 -10.00
CA LEU A 197 4.68 6.07 -9.37
C LEU A 197 4.50 6.46 -7.90
N THR A 198 5.28 5.84 -7.02
CA THR A 198 5.22 6.11 -5.59
C THR A 198 6.62 6.14 -5.01
N LEU A 199 6.90 7.14 -4.18
CA LEU A 199 8.03 7.16 -3.28
C LEU A 199 7.53 6.69 -1.91
N ASN A 200 8.24 5.72 -1.32
CA ASN A 200 7.88 5.14 -0.04
C ASN A 200 9.08 5.12 0.93
N THR A 201 8.79 5.13 2.22
CA THR A 201 9.74 4.90 3.31
C THR A 201 9.00 4.39 4.55
N ASN A 202 9.63 3.54 5.36
CA ASN A 202 9.03 2.98 6.58
C ASN A 202 9.68 3.43 7.89
N ASP A 203 10.83 4.11 7.82
CA ASP A 203 11.60 4.54 8.98
C ASP A 203 12.42 5.83 8.73
N PHE A 204 12.17 6.48 7.58
CA PHE A 204 12.92 7.62 7.05
C PHE A 204 14.42 7.38 6.84
N ASN A 205 14.90 6.14 6.96
CA ASN A 205 16.28 5.76 6.68
C ASN A 205 16.43 5.17 5.27
N ARG A 206 15.37 4.54 4.74
CA ARG A 206 15.38 3.91 3.41
C ARG A 206 14.23 4.43 2.55
N TYR A 207 14.57 4.86 1.33
CA TYR A 207 13.59 5.36 0.35
C TYR A 207 13.60 4.46 -0.88
N TYR A 208 12.40 4.14 -1.38
CA TYR A 208 12.25 3.35 -2.58
C TYR A 208 11.17 3.88 -3.50
N PHE A 209 11.45 3.83 -4.80
CA PHE A 209 10.45 4.06 -5.84
C PHE A 209 9.71 2.76 -6.13
N GLY A 210 8.41 2.85 -6.30
CA GLY A 210 7.56 1.77 -6.77
C GLY A 210 6.75 2.19 -7.98
N VAL A 211 6.59 1.26 -8.91
CA VAL A 211 5.63 1.37 -10.01
C VAL A 211 4.38 0.58 -9.61
N ASN A 212 3.20 1.17 -9.79
CA ASN A 212 1.95 0.52 -9.47
C ASN A 212 1.11 0.49 -10.73
N SER A 213 0.61 -0.67 -11.11
CA SER A 213 -0.47 -0.79 -12.08
C SER A 213 -1.72 -1.31 -11.40
N GLY A 214 -2.86 -1.33 -12.07
CA GLY A 214 -4.09 -1.74 -11.43
C GLY A 214 -5.29 -1.75 -12.35
N LEU A 215 -6.30 -2.55 -12.04
CA LEU A 215 -7.58 -2.60 -12.73
C LEU A 215 -8.69 -2.52 -11.69
N PHE A 216 -9.54 -1.50 -11.73
CA PHE A 216 -10.70 -1.41 -10.85
C PHE A 216 -11.93 -1.78 -11.66
N ILE A 217 -12.64 -2.84 -11.21
CA ILE A 217 -13.90 -3.27 -11.78
C ILE A 217 -15.00 -2.87 -10.80
N PRO A 218 -15.80 -1.84 -11.10
CA PRO A 218 -16.94 -1.52 -10.28
C PRO A 218 -18.01 -2.61 -10.40
N ILE A 219 -18.44 -3.17 -9.27
CA ILE A 219 -19.65 -4.00 -9.18
C ILE A 219 -20.76 -3.13 -8.62
N LYS A 220 -21.80 -2.87 -9.43
CA LYS A 220 -23.05 -2.20 -9.00
C LYS A 220 -24.09 -3.23 -8.56
#